data_AF-A5FUE2-F1
#
_entry.id   AF-A5FUE2-F1
#
_cell.length_a   1.000
_cell.length_b   1.000
_cell.length_c   1.000
_cell.angle_alpha   90.00
_cell.angle_beta   90.00
_cell.angle_gamma   90.00
#
_symmetry.space_group_name_H-M   'P 1'
#
loop_
_entity.id
_entity.type
_entity.pdbx_description
1 polymer ?
#
loop_
_entity_poly.entity_id
_entity_poly.type
_entity_poly.pdbx_seq_one_letter_code
_entity_poly.pdbx_strand_id
1 'polypeptide(L)'
;MAKNSRDGNRERAARRRAALAERGIRPIQVLAPDAAHPLIRQAAALMTRDDAPLEPRAALRRAGGANEPEPGEASPGLAAELEAAKARITEIERQAEAQRVMADDAAERQRRALEVEQEKARASAEEAQKAARSAQVAEGRAAEALRRAEKAEATIRQAKALPGLKGRLVRLLAGEVLKWPD
;
A
#
# COMPACT_ATOMS: atom_id res chain seq x y z
N MET A 1 -42.90 -24.07 -60.73
CA MET A 1 -41.55 -23.82 -60.18
C MET A 1 -41.49 -24.32 -58.73
N ALA A 2 -40.65 -25.31 -58.44
CA ALA A 2 -40.62 -25.99 -57.14
C ALA A 2 -40.09 -25.04 -56.04
N LYS A 3 -40.97 -24.59 -55.15
CA LYS A 3 -40.67 -23.60 -54.10
C LYS A 3 -39.63 -24.06 -53.05
N ASN A 4 -39.26 -25.34 -53.03
CA ASN A 4 -38.32 -25.95 -52.07
C ASN A 4 -37.14 -26.72 -52.72
N SER A 5 -36.58 -26.23 -53.84
CA SER A 5 -35.33 -26.81 -54.35
C SER A 5 -34.11 -26.33 -53.56
N ARG A 6 -33.04 -27.13 -53.53
CA ARG A 6 -31.75 -26.80 -52.87
C ARG A 6 -31.17 -25.51 -53.42
N ASP A 7 -31.30 -25.28 -54.72
CA ASP A 7 -30.83 -24.07 -55.37
C ASP A 7 -31.72 -22.85 -55.07
N GLY A 8 -33.04 -23.04 -54.99
CA GLY A 8 -33.95 -21.99 -54.52
C GLY A 8 -33.69 -21.57 -53.07
N ASN A 9 -33.29 -22.50 -52.20
CA ASN A 9 -32.85 -22.21 -50.84
C ASN A 9 -31.54 -21.41 -50.80
N ARG A 10 -30.55 -21.77 -51.63
CA ARG A 10 -29.28 -21.05 -51.74
C ARG A 10 -29.50 -19.61 -52.21
N GLU A 11 -30.33 -19.42 -53.21
CA GLU A 11 -30.63 -18.11 -53.78
C GLU A 11 -31.35 -17.20 -52.77
N ARG A 12 -32.33 -17.74 -52.03
CA ARG A 12 -32.98 -17.02 -50.92
C ARG A 12 -32.00 -16.63 -49.82
N ALA A 13 -31.10 -17.52 -49.45
CA ALA A 13 -30.07 -17.24 -48.45
C ALA A 13 -29.07 -16.18 -48.92
N ALA A 14 -28.72 -16.16 -50.22
CA ALA A 14 -27.89 -15.12 -50.82
C ALA A 14 -28.59 -13.75 -50.79
N ARG A 15 -29.86 -13.68 -51.23
CA ARG A 15 -30.66 -12.45 -51.18
C ARG A 15 -30.80 -11.91 -49.75
N ARG A 16 -31.07 -12.79 -48.78
CA ARG A 16 -31.16 -12.42 -47.35
C ARG A 16 -29.84 -11.87 -46.81
N ARG A 17 -28.70 -12.47 -47.19
CA ARG A 17 -27.37 -11.98 -46.77
C ARG A 17 -27.07 -10.60 -47.34
N ALA A 18 -27.39 -10.35 -48.61
CA ALA A 18 -27.23 -9.02 -49.22
C ALA A 18 -28.07 -7.95 -48.50
N ALA A 19 -29.35 -8.24 -48.24
CA ALA A 19 -30.24 -7.32 -47.54
C ALA A 19 -29.80 -7.01 -46.08
N LEU A 20 -29.15 -7.97 -45.40
CA LEU A 20 -28.58 -7.74 -44.07
C LEU A 20 -27.31 -6.88 -44.12
N ALA A 21 -26.48 -7.08 -45.16
CA ALA A 21 -25.27 -6.30 -45.38
C ALA A 21 -25.59 -4.82 -45.67
N GLU A 22 -26.63 -4.54 -46.47
CA GLU A 22 -27.13 -3.18 -46.72
C GLU A 22 -27.56 -2.46 -45.43
N ARG A 23 -28.04 -3.22 -44.43
CA ARG A 23 -28.43 -2.71 -43.11
C ARG A 23 -27.26 -2.62 -42.11
N GLY A 24 -26.03 -2.91 -42.55
CA GLY A 24 -24.84 -2.92 -41.69
C GLY A 24 -24.78 -4.08 -40.68
N ILE A 25 -25.65 -5.09 -40.82
CA ILE A 25 -25.74 -6.20 -39.88
C ILE A 25 -24.78 -7.31 -40.31
N ARG A 26 -23.70 -7.53 -39.56
CA ARG A 26 -22.80 -8.67 -39.79
C ARG A 26 -23.47 -9.97 -39.34
N PRO A 27 -23.65 -10.96 -40.23
CA PRO A 27 -24.21 -12.25 -39.83
C PRO A 27 -23.17 -13.01 -38.99
N ILE A 28 -23.41 -13.12 -37.68
CA ILE A 28 -22.63 -14.00 -36.81
C ILE A 28 -23.23 -15.41 -36.96
N GLN A 29 -22.43 -16.35 -37.42
CA GLN A 29 -22.83 -17.75 -37.47
C GLN A 29 -22.69 -18.33 -36.07
N VAL A 30 -23.80 -18.37 -35.33
CA VAL A 30 -23.87 -19.06 -34.05
C VAL A 30 -24.06 -20.55 -34.33
N LEU A 31 -23.05 -21.35 -34.03
CA LEU A 31 -23.15 -22.81 -34.08
C LEU A 31 -23.95 -23.27 -32.86
N ALA A 32 -25.27 -23.36 -33.02
CA ALA A 32 -26.14 -23.90 -31.98
C ALA A 32 -26.03 -25.45 -32.02
N PRO A 33 -25.95 -26.15 -30.86
CA PRO A 33 -26.09 -27.60 -30.82
C PRO A 33 -27.37 -28.05 -31.53
N ASP A 34 -27.39 -29.24 -32.13
CA ASP A 34 -28.58 -29.73 -32.85
C ASP A 34 -29.84 -29.74 -31.97
N ALA A 35 -29.66 -29.99 -30.66
CA ALA A 35 -30.72 -29.94 -29.64
C ALA A 35 -31.29 -28.52 -29.39
N ALA A 36 -30.56 -27.46 -29.73
CA ALA A 36 -31.01 -26.08 -29.55
C ALA A 36 -31.91 -25.59 -30.69
N HIS A 37 -31.85 -26.21 -31.87
CA HIS A 37 -32.69 -25.84 -33.01
C HIS A 37 -34.20 -25.87 -32.71
N PRO A 38 -34.76 -26.93 -32.08
CA PRO A 38 -36.16 -26.94 -31.68
C PRO A 38 -36.50 -25.87 -30.62
N LEU A 39 -35.60 -25.62 -29.66
CA LEU A 39 -35.80 -24.63 -28.59
C LEU A 39 -35.82 -23.20 -29.15
N ILE A 40 -34.90 -22.88 -30.07
CA ILE A 40 -34.85 -21.58 -30.74
C ILE A 40 -36.11 -21.38 -31.60
N ARG A 41 -36.58 -22.44 -32.27
CA ARG A 41 -37.82 -22.39 -33.05
C ARG A 41 -39.05 -22.15 -32.16
N GLN A 42 -39.10 -22.81 -31.00
CA GLN A 42 -40.17 -22.62 -30.02
C GLN A 42 -40.13 -21.21 -29.42
N ALA A 43 -38.95 -20.68 -29.10
CA ALA A 43 -38.78 -19.30 -28.65
C ALA A 43 -39.22 -18.31 -29.74
N ALA A 44 -38.82 -18.52 -30.99
CA ALA A 44 -39.21 -17.67 -32.10
C ALA A 44 -40.73 -17.64 -32.30
N ALA A 45 -41.41 -18.79 -32.19
CA ALA A 45 -42.86 -18.85 -32.27
C ALA A 45 -43.55 -18.07 -31.13
N LEU A 46 -42.98 -18.09 -29.93
CA LEU A 46 -43.47 -17.31 -28.79
C LEU A 46 -43.26 -15.80 -28.96
N MET A 47 -42.24 -15.40 -29.71
CA MET A 47 -41.94 -14.00 -30.02
C MET A 47 -42.83 -13.44 -31.14
N THR A 48 -43.39 -14.28 -32.01
CA THR A 48 -44.15 -13.86 -33.21
C THR A 48 -45.62 -14.27 -33.18
N ARG A 49 -46.17 -14.66 -32.03
CA ARG A 49 -47.58 -15.05 -31.88
C ARG A 49 -48.50 -13.82 -31.90
N ASP A 50 -49.67 -13.96 -32.52
CA ASP A 50 -50.60 -12.85 -32.78
C ASP A 50 -51.29 -12.31 -31.53
N ASP A 51 -51.54 -13.16 -30.53
CA ASP A 51 -52.35 -12.80 -29.37
C ASP A 51 -51.59 -12.03 -28.27
N ALA A 52 -50.25 -12.17 -28.20
CA ALA A 52 -49.38 -11.45 -27.25
C ALA A 52 -47.90 -11.84 -27.43
N PRO A 53 -47.11 -11.23 -28.32
CA PRO A 53 -45.71 -11.60 -28.51
C PRO A 53 -44.90 -11.46 -27.21
N LEU A 54 -44.10 -12.49 -26.88
CA LEU A 54 -43.21 -12.43 -25.72
C LEU A 54 -41.90 -11.74 -26.10
N GLU A 55 -41.38 -10.94 -25.17
CA GLU A 55 -40.02 -10.38 -25.26
C GLU A 55 -38.99 -11.50 -25.47
N PRO A 56 -37.92 -11.28 -26.28
CA PRO A 56 -36.96 -12.30 -26.65
C PRO A 56 -36.40 -13.09 -25.44
N ARG A 57 -36.12 -12.39 -24.34
CA ARG A 57 -35.60 -12.99 -23.11
C ARG A 57 -36.63 -13.90 -22.41
N ALA A 58 -37.90 -13.49 -22.39
CA ALA A 58 -38.98 -14.28 -21.81
C ALA A 58 -39.34 -15.50 -22.69
N ALA A 59 -39.31 -15.33 -24.01
CA ALA A 59 -39.52 -16.40 -24.96
C ALA A 59 -38.42 -17.47 -24.91
N LEU A 60 -37.15 -17.07 -24.84
CA LEU A 60 -36.02 -17.99 -24.66
C LEU A 60 -36.06 -18.70 -23.31
N ARG A 61 -36.42 -17.99 -22.22
CA ARG A 61 -36.62 -18.60 -20.90
C ARG A 61 -37.71 -19.67 -20.94
N ARG A 62 -38.85 -19.36 -21.56
CA ARG A 62 -39.99 -20.27 -21.65
C ARG A 62 -39.76 -21.46 -22.59
N ALA A 63 -38.99 -21.27 -23.65
CA ALA A 63 -38.67 -22.33 -24.59
C ALA A 63 -37.54 -23.24 -24.08
N GLY A 64 -36.53 -22.68 -23.42
CA GLY A 64 -35.35 -23.41 -22.95
C GLY A 64 -35.51 -24.08 -21.59
N GLY A 65 -36.49 -23.66 -20.77
CA GLY A 65 -36.51 -23.98 -19.33
C GLY A 65 -35.32 -23.31 -18.65
N ALA A 66 -35.57 -22.45 -17.67
CA ALA A 66 -34.48 -21.72 -17.03
C ALA A 66 -33.51 -22.70 -16.34
N ASN A 67 -32.21 -22.44 -16.43
CA ASN A 67 -31.21 -22.95 -15.46
C ASN A 67 -31.42 -22.34 -14.05
N GLU A 68 -32.56 -21.71 -13.80
CA GLU A 68 -32.96 -21.15 -12.51
C GLU A 68 -34.13 -21.99 -12.01
N PRO A 69 -34.06 -22.55 -10.79
CA PRO A 69 -35.19 -23.25 -10.20
C PRO A 69 -36.37 -22.28 -10.07
N GLU A 70 -37.58 -22.74 -10.40
CA GLU A 70 -38.78 -21.94 -10.15
C GLU A 70 -38.91 -21.63 -8.64
N PRO A 71 -39.47 -20.48 -8.25
CA PRO A 71 -39.67 -20.14 -6.84
C PRO A 71 -40.61 -21.17 -6.19
N GLY A 72 -40.03 -22.11 -5.43
CA GLY A 72 -40.73 -23.25 -4.82
C GLY A 72 -40.15 -24.63 -5.19
N GLU A 73 -39.29 -24.72 -6.20
CA GLU A 73 -38.61 -25.96 -6.62
C GLU A 73 -37.26 -26.19 -5.91
N ALA A 74 -36.77 -25.21 -5.15
CA ALA A 74 -35.60 -25.41 -4.31
C ALA A 74 -35.92 -26.50 -3.27
N SER A 75 -35.24 -27.66 -3.38
CA SER A 75 -35.33 -28.72 -2.39
C SER A 75 -35.11 -28.11 -0.99
N PRO A 76 -35.91 -28.49 0.02
CA PRO A 76 -35.76 -27.97 1.39
C PRO A 76 -34.34 -28.19 1.94
N GLY A 77 -33.61 -29.20 1.45
CA GLY A 77 -32.19 -29.40 1.76
C GLY A 77 -31.28 -28.27 1.26
N LEU A 78 -31.49 -27.78 0.03
CA LEU A 78 -30.69 -26.69 -0.55
C LEU A 78 -30.97 -25.35 0.15
N ALA A 79 -32.22 -25.11 0.56
CA ALA A 79 -32.58 -23.94 1.34
C ALA A 79 -31.89 -23.96 2.73
N ALA A 80 -31.88 -25.12 3.39
CA ALA A 80 -31.19 -25.29 4.67
C ALA A 80 -29.67 -25.13 4.54
N GLU A 81 -29.07 -25.67 3.47
CA GLU A 81 -27.64 -25.49 3.18
C GLU A 81 -27.28 -24.03 2.90
N LEU A 82 -28.14 -23.29 2.18
CA LEU A 82 -27.96 -21.86 1.93
C LEU A 82 -27.98 -21.06 3.23
N GLU A 83 -28.94 -21.31 4.12
CA GLU A 83 -29.03 -20.62 5.41
C GLU A 83 -27.85 -20.98 6.33
N ALA A 84 -27.41 -22.24 6.32
CA ALA A 84 -26.19 -22.65 7.03
C ALA A 84 -24.94 -21.97 6.48
N ALA A 85 -24.83 -21.82 5.15
CA ALA A 85 -23.72 -21.12 4.52
C ALA A 85 -23.72 -19.63 4.86
N LYS A 86 -24.88 -18.98 4.82
CA LYS A 86 -25.03 -17.57 5.25
C LYS A 86 -24.62 -17.40 6.71
N ALA A 87 -25.07 -18.26 7.60
CA ALA A 87 -24.68 -18.22 9.01
C ALA A 87 -23.17 -18.34 9.20
N ARG A 88 -22.52 -19.27 8.47
CA ARG A 88 -21.06 -19.41 8.48
C ARG A 88 -20.34 -18.15 8.00
N ILE A 89 -20.83 -17.52 6.92
CA ILE A 89 -20.25 -16.26 6.41
C ILE A 89 -20.34 -15.18 7.47
N THR A 90 -21.51 -15.00 8.09
CA THR A 90 -21.67 -13.97 9.14
C THR A 90 -20.77 -14.20 10.35
N GLU A 91 -20.52 -15.45 10.71
CA GLU A 91 -19.60 -15.78 11.82
C GLU A 91 -18.14 -15.50 11.44
N ILE A 92 -17.74 -15.84 10.22
CA ILE A 92 -16.41 -15.52 9.70
C ILE A 92 -16.18 -14.01 9.64
N GLU A 93 -17.19 -13.24 9.22
CA GLU A 93 -17.12 -11.78 9.18
C GLU A 93 -16.94 -11.18 10.58
N ARG A 94 -17.71 -11.65 11.57
CA ARG A 94 -17.54 -11.22 12.98
C ARG A 94 -16.15 -11.55 13.52
N GLN A 95 -15.64 -12.75 13.23
CA GLN A 95 -14.29 -13.14 13.66
C GLN A 95 -13.21 -12.29 12.99
N ALA A 96 -13.36 -12.00 11.69
CA ALA A 96 -12.43 -11.14 10.97
C ALA A 96 -12.46 -9.71 11.50
N GLU A 97 -13.64 -9.17 11.84
CA GLU A 97 -13.77 -7.85 12.45
C GLU A 97 -13.13 -7.80 13.84
N ALA A 98 -13.37 -8.80 14.69
CA ALA A 98 -12.71 -8.90 15.99
C ALA A 98 -11.18 -8.97 15.87
N GLN A 99 -10.66 -9.73 14.90
CA GLN A 99 -9.22 -9.79 14.62
C GLN A 99 -8.66 -8.45 14.15
N ARG A 100 -9.40 -7.70 13.31
CA ARG A 100 -8.99 -6.37 12.86
C ARG A 100 -8.88 -5.40 14.03
N VAL A 101 -9.89 -5.34 14.90
CA VAL A 101 -9.87 -4.48 16.10
C VAL A 101 -8.67 -4.81 16.98
N MET A 102 -8.40 -6.10 17.23
CA MET A 102 -7.23 -6.50 18.02
C MET A 102 -5.90 -6.11 17.36
N ALA A 103 -5.81 -6.22 16.04
CA ALA A 103 -4.62 -5.83 15.29
C ALA A 103 -4.40 -4.31 15.32
N ASP A 104 -5.46 -3.52 15.18
CA ASP A 104 -5.41 -2.07 15.25
C ASP A 104 -5.01 -1.59 16.65
N ASP A 105 -5.60 -2.17 17.70
CA ASP A 105 -5.22 -1.87 19.09
C ASP A 105 -3.75 -2.23 19.38
N ALA A 106 -3.27 -3.35 18.84
CA ALA A 106 -1.87 -3.76 18.98
C ALA A 106 -0.93 -2.81 18.23
N ALA A 107 -1.31 -2.40 17.02
CA ALA A 107 -0.55 -1.44 16.23
C ALA A 107 -0.50 -0.05 16.89
N GLU A 108 -1.60 0.41 17.47
CA GLU A 108 -1.62 1.65 18.25
C GLU A 108 -0.70 1.58 19.47
N ARG A 109 -0.75 0.47 20.22
CA ARG A 109 0.15 0.28 21.37
C ARG A 109 1.62 0.31 20.95
N GLN A 110 1.96 -0.30 19.82
CA GLN A 110 3.32 -0.25 19.28
C GLN A 110 3.72 1.17 18.86
N ARG A 111 2.84 1.91 18.18
CA ARG A 111 3.11 3.31 17.80
C ARG A 111 3.39 4.18 19.01
N ARG A 112 2.54 4.10 20.04
CA ARG A 112 2.75 4.86 21.29
C ARG A 112 4.05 4.49 21.99
N ALA A 113 4.42 3.21 22.00
CA ALA A 113 5.70 2.77 22.57
C ALA A 113 6.90 3.36 21.80
N LEU A 114 6.84 3.33 20.46
CA LEU A 114 7.88 3.91 19.60
C LEU A 114 7.97 5.43 19.74
N GLU A 115 6.85 6.13 19.88
CA GLU A 115 6.83 7.57 20.14
C GLU A 115 7.55 7.91 21.44
N VAL A 116 7.25 7.18 22.52
CA VAL A 116 7.93 7.35 23.82
C VAL A 116 9.44 7.08 23.71
N GLU A 117 9.85 6.05 22.96
CA GLU A 117 11.26 5.78 22.72
C GLU A 117 11.94 6.89 21.92
N GLN A 118 11.28 7.40 20.88
CA GLN A 118 11.79 8.51 20.09
C GLN A 118 11.92 9.79 20.91
N GLU A 119 10.96 10.09 21.78
CA GLU A 119 11.03 11.23 22.69
C GLU A 119 12.22 11.11 23.66
N LYS A 120 12.42 9.92 24.25
CA LYS A 120 13.58 9.65 25.11
C LYS A 120 14.90 9.80 24.35
N ALA A 121 14.96 9.31 23.12
CA ALA A 121 16.14 9.43 22.26
C ALA A 121 16.43 10.89 21.86
N ARG A 122 15.37 11.69 21.61
CA ARG A 122 15.52 13.13 21.33
C ARG A 122 16.00 13.88 22.57
N ALA A 123 15.43 13.61 23.74
CA ALA A 123 15.84 14.23 24.99
C ALA A 123 17.32 13.92 25.30
N SER A 124 17.74 12.66 25.18
CA SER A 124 19.13 12.28 25.41
C SER A 124 20.09 12.89 24.38
N ALA A 125 19.68 12.99 23.11
CA ALA A 125 20.46 13.67 22.08
C ALA A 125 20.61 15.18 22.36
N GLU A 126 19.56 15.85 22.85
CA GLU A 126 19.63 17.26 23.25
C GLU A 126 20.56 17.47 24.45
N GLU A 127 20.50 16.60 25.46
CA GLU A 127 21.42 16.63 26.60
C GLU A 127 22.87 16.40 26.17
N ALA A 128 23.12 15.42 25.31
CA ALA A 128 24.43 15.15 24.74
C ALA A 128 24.97 16.34 23.93
N GLN A 129 24.12 17.01 23.13
CA GLN A 129 24.52 18.22 22.40
C GLN A 129 24.86 19.38 23.35
N LYS A 130 24.08 19.58 24.42
CA LYS A 130 24.39 20.61 25.43
C LYS A 130 25.72 20.33 26.11
N ALA A 131 25.98 19.07 26.48
CA ALA A 131 27.25 18.65 27.06
C ALA A 131 28.43 18.80 26.09
N ALA A 132 28.23 18.47 24.80
CA ALA A 132 29.26 18.65 23.79
C ALA A 132 29.62 20.14 23.60
N ARG A 133 28.63 21.03 23.57
CA ARG A 133 28.85 22.48 23.47
C ARG A 133 29.58 23.02 24.70
N SER A 134 29.22 22.58 25.90
CA SER A 134 29.90 23.03 27.12
C SER A 134 31.36 22.54 27.17
N ALA A 135 31.62 21.31 26.73
CA ALA A 135 32.97 20.76 26.59
C ALA A 135 33.80 21.58 25.59
N GLN A 136 33.27 21.89 24.41
CA GLN A 136 33.96 22.74 23.42
C GLN A 136 34.32 24.13 23.97
N VAL A 137 33.40 24.76 24.73
CA VAL A 137 33.68 26.05 25.38
C VAL A 137 34.77 25.92 26.43
N ALA A 138 34.76 24.85 27.24
CA ALA A 138 35.79 24.58 28.24
C ALA A 138 37.16 24.33 27.59
N GLU A 139 37.21 23.54 26.52
CA GLU A 139 38.41 23.29 25.72
C GLU A 139 38.98 24.58 25.13
N GLY A 140 38.13 25.44 24.55
CA GLY A 140 38.54 26.75 24.04
C GLY A 140 39.17 27.63 25.11
N ARG A 141 38.57 27.69 26.31
CA ARG A 141 39.11 28.44 27.45
C ARG A 141 40.43 27.86 27.95
N ALA A 142 40.55 26.53 28.01
CA ALA A 142 41.78 25.85 28.39
C ALA A 142 42.91 26.14 27.40
N ALA A 143 42.63 26.08 26.09
CA ALA A 143 43.58 26.42 25.04
C ALA A 143 44.05 27.87 25.11
N GLU A 144 43.16 28.83 25.40
CA GLU A 144 43.54 30.22 25.63
C GLU A 144 44.41 30.40 26.88
N ALA A 145 44.06 29.73 27.99
CA ALA A 145 44.83 29.76 29.22
C ALA A 145 46.25 29.22 29.01
N LEU A 146 46.37 28.10 28.29
CA LEU A 146 47.66 27.53 27.89
C LEU A 146 48.48 28.52 27.05
N ARG A 147 47.90 29.13 26.02
CA ARG A 147 48.59 30.16 25.22
C ARG A 147 49.05 31.36 26.04
N ARG A 148 48.27 31.79 27.04
CA ARG A 148 48.67 32.88 27.96
C ARG A 148 49.82 32.44 28.85
N ALA A 149 49.76 31.21 29.38
CA ALA A 149 50.83 30.64 30.21
C ALA A 149 52.13 30.49 29.41
N GLU A 150 52.08 29.96 28.18
CA GLU A 150 53.24 29.85 27.29
C GLU A 150 53.87 31.21 26.98
N LYS A 151 53.05 32.24 26.71
CA LYS A 151 53.55 33.61 26.51
C LYS A 151 54.23 34.16 27.77
N ALA A 152 53.62 33.95 28.95
CA ALA A 152 54.20 34.37 30.22
C ALA A 152 55.51 33.63 30.51
N GLU A 153 55.60 32.35 30.20
CA GLU A 153 56.82 31.57 30.36
C GLU A 153 57.93 32.08 29.41
N ALA A 154 57.59 32.38 28.16
CA ALA A 154 58.53 32.94 27.19
C ALA A 154 59.08 34.31 27.65
N THR A 155 58.22 35.20 28.17
CA THR A 155 58.67 36.50 28.68
C THR A 155 59.53 36.37 29.94
N ILE A 156 59.16 35.47 30.86
CA ILE A 156 59.98 35.15 32.04
C ILE A 156 61.35 34.61 31.59
N ARG A 157 61.40 33.68 30.63
CA ARG A 157 62.66 33.12 30.11
C ARG A 157 63.54 34.21 29.48
N GLN A 158 62.96 35.11 28.70
CA GLN A 158 63.68 36.25 28.11
C GLN A 158 64.20 37.20 29.19
N ALA A 159 63.39 37.52 30.21
CA ALA A 159 63.79 38.38 31.32
C ALA A 159 64.91 37.76 32.18
N LYS A 160 64.89 36.42 32.39
CA LYS A 160 65.95 35.67 33.07
C LYS A 160 67.28 35.74 32.31
N ALA A 161 67.24 35.79 30.97
CA ALA A 161 68.42 35.87 30.11
C ALA A 161 69.08 37.26 30.06
N LEU A 162 68.43 38.30 30.58
CA LEU A 162 69.02 39.65 30.62
C LEU A 162 70.18 39.72 31.64
N PRO A 163 71.33 40.32 31.28
CA PRO A 163 72.41 40.56 32.21
C PRO A 163 72.07 41.67 33.21
N GLY A 164 72.58 41.57 34.44
CA GLY A 164 72.43 42.59 35.50
C GLY A 164 71.37 42.30 36.57
N LEU A 165 71.03 43.32 37.38
CA LEU A 165 70.20 43.19 38.59
C LEU A 165 68.79 42.65 38.30
N LYS A 166 68.20 43.08 37.17
CA LYS A 166 66.84 42.68 36.76
C LYS A 166 66.73 41.17 36.48
N GLY A 167 67.69 40.59 35.76
CA GLY A 167 67.70 39.15 35.47
C GLY A 167 67.99 38.28 36.69
N ARG A 168 68.75 38.80 37.68
CA ARG A 168 68.94 38.11 38.98
C ARG A 168 67.65 38.07 39.79
N LEU A 169 66.90 39.17 39.82
CA LEU A 169 65.66 39.29 40.59
C LEU A 169 64.56 38.33 40.07
N VAL A 170 64.42 38.19 38.74
CA VAL A 170 63.47 37.23 38.13
C VAL A 170 63.87 35.77 38.40
N ARG A 171 65.17 35.42 38.33
CA ARG A 171 65.64 34.07 38.70
C ARG A 171 65.38 33.75 40.17
N LEU A 172 65.49 34.74 41.05
CA LEU A 172 65.24 34.60 42.49
C LEU A 172 63.75 34.39 42.77
N LEU A 173 62.87 35.20 42.17
CA LEU A 173 61.41 35.04 42.27
C LEU A 173 60.90 33.72 41.65
N ALA A 174 61.55 33.23 40.60
CA ALA A 174 61.23 31.95 39.98
C ALA A 174 61.85 30.74 40.70
N GLY A 175 62.53 30.93 41.84
CA GLY A 175 63.09 29.85 42.67
C GLY A 175 64.38 29.19 42.15
N GLU A 176 65.01 29.69 41.08
CA GLU A 176 66.18 29.06 40.45
C GLU A 176 67.51 29.34 41.17
N VAL A 177 67.56 30.34 42.07
CA VAL A 177 68.82 30.83 42.68
C VAL A 177 69.35 29.94 43.82
N LEU A 178 68.65 28.86 44.19
CA LEU A 178 69.06 27.94 45.27
C LEU A 178 70.12 26.88 44.87
N LYS A 179 70.75 26.99 43.70
CA LYS A 179 71.97 26.22 43.38
C LYS A 179 73.18 27.16 43.30
N TRP A 180 73.78 27.44 44.45
CA TRP A 180 75.18 27.85 44.50
C TRP A 180 76.06 26.64 44.19
N PRO A 181 77.08 26.76 43.32
CA PRO A 181 78.20 25.83 43.32
C PRO A 181 79.13 26.18 44.50
N ASP A 182 79.58 25.16 45.22
CA ASP A 182 80.83 25.23 46.00
C ASP A 182 82.01 25.61 45.09
#